data_AF-A0AAN7VD13-F1
#
_entry.id   AF-A0AAN7VD13-F1
#
_cell.length_a   1.000
_cell.length_b   1.000
_cell.length_c   1.000
_cell.angle_alpha   90.00
_cell.angle_beta   90.00
_cell.angle_gamma   90.00
#
_symmetry.space_group_name_H-M   'P 1'
#
loop_
_entity.id
_entity.type
_entity.pdbx_description
1 polymer ?
#
loop_
_entity_poly.entity_id
_entity_poly.type
_entity_poly.pdbx_seq_one_letter_code
_entity_poly.pdbx_strand_id
1 'polypeptide(L)'
;MKLYLQAMENDYVLRSNTINPTLPPNYIQEKWDELTLQLNGIGGDGPVLTSEEWKKRFVDWKYATKAKYRKINTHRTGTGGGPSITISLTPFEERGLDVWGRVTVQGMTTVTQYEGIPTTADQQENLYVQANPASSTYEVEPADVDNLVTFVQCGQCRITMKKIPPGQVIQTQKLAHDRVELGQSHYQYWQKQTEFLQIFKKFTEGYISIEEKTLECEIKKFKFLNPNFKE
;
A
#
# COMPACT_ATOMS: atom_id res chain seq x y z
N MET A 1 -17.58 8.56 -17.26
CA MET A 1 -17.32 7.17 -16.81
C MET A 1 -16.91 6.23 -17.95
N LYS A 2 -17.66 6.16 -19.07
CA LYS A 2 -17.33 5.27 -20.20
C LYS A 2 -15.89 5.43 -20.74
N LEU A 3 -15.46 6.66 -21.04
CA LEU A 3 -14.10 6.92 -21.53
C LEU A 3 -13.02 6.49 -20.54
N TYR A 4 -13.22 6.83 -19.26
CA TYR A 4 -12.28 6.48 -18.21
C TYR A 4 -12.07 4.97 -18.11
N LEU A 5 -13.15 4.19 -18.13
CA LEU A 5 -13.04 2.73 -18.09
C LEU A 5 -12.34 2.18 -19.33
N GLN A 6 -12.65 2.71 -20.51
CA GLN A 6 -11.99 2.31 -21.75
C GLN A 6 -10.47 2.62 -21.73
N ALA A 7 -10.07 3.78 -21.19
CA ALA A 7 -8.66 4.12 -21.02
C ALA A 7 -7.96 3.12 -20.09
N MET A 8 -8.59 2.76 -18.97
CA MET A 8 -8.03 1.81 -18.00
C MET A 8 -7.99 0.36 -18.50
N GLU A 9 -8.88 -0.02 -19.42
CA GLU A 9 -8.88 -1.34 -20.06
C GLU A 9 -7.77 -1.49 -21.09
N ASN A 10 -7.53 -0.42 -21.86
CA ASN A 10 -6.57 -0.43 -22.95
C ASN A 10 -5.13 -0.21 -22.47
N ASP A 11 -4.94 0.47 -21.34
CA ASP A 11 -3.63 0.82 -20.81
C ASP A 11 -3.44 0.26 -19.39
N TYR A 12 -2.72 -0.86 -19.32
CA TYR A 12 -2.36 -1.48 -18.05
C TYR A 12 -1.47 -0.60 -17.16
N VAL A 13 -0.59 0.19 -17.76
CA VAL A 13 0.38 1.01 -17.02
C VAL A 13 -0.36 2.16 -16.34
N LEU A 14 -1.26 2.82 -17.07
CA LEU A 14 -2.16 3.83 -16.53
C LEU A 14 -3.03 3.27 -15.39
N ARG A 15 -3.52 2.04 -15.55
CA ARG A 15 -4.37 1.37 -14.55
C ARG A 15 -3.63 1.02 -13.26
N SER A 16 -2.44 0.46 -13.39
CA SER A 16 -1.63 -0.02 -12.28
C SER A 16 -0.93 1.14 -11.54
N ASN A 17 -0.75 2.27 -12.22
CA ASN A 17 0.03 3.41 -11.74
C ASN A 17 1.46 3.01 -11.33
N THR A 18 1.99 1.95 -11.96
CA THR A 18 3.34 1.47 -11.71
C THR A 18 4.33 2.21 -12.60
N ILE A 19 5.42 2.67 -12.00
CA ILE A 19 6.52 3.31 -12.73
C ILE A 19 7.26 2.22 -13.50
N ASN A 20 7.16 2.26 -14.83
CA ASN A 20 7.90 1.36 -15.69
C ASN A 20 9.15 2.09 -16.25
N PRO A 21 10.37 1.62 -15.96
CA PRO A 21 11.61 2.26 -16.41
C PRO A 21 11.80 2.25 -17.93
N THR A 22 11.03 1.44 -18.68
CA THR A 22 11.08 1.44 -20.15
C THR A 22 10.21 2.51 -20.78
N LEU A 23 9.36 3.18 -19.99
CA LEU A 23 8.44 4.21 -20.46
C LEU A 23 8.98 5.61 -20.16
N PRO A 24 8.56 6.63 -20.94
CA PRO A 24 8.98 7.99 -20.67
C PRO A 24 8.52 8.43 -19.27
N PRO A 25 9.32 9.26 -18.57
CA PRO A 25 9.07 9.63 -17.17
C PRO A 25 7.71 10.31 -16.95
N ASN A 26 7.19 11.00 -17.97
CA ASN A 26 5.91 11.72 -17.90
C ASN A 26 4.74 10.95 -18.53
N TYR A 27 4.93 9.68 -18.92
CA TYR A 27 3.92 8.88 -19.64
C TYR A 27 2.55 8.89 -18.96
N ILE A 28 2.51 8.64 -17.65
CA ILE A 28 1.27 8.55 -16.89
C ILE A 28 0.56 9.91 -16.89
N GLN A 29 1.30 11.01 -16.73
CA GLN A 29 0.73 12.36 -16.73
C GLN A 29 0.15 12.70 -18.11
N GLU A 30 0.91 12.43 -19.18
CA GLU A 30 0.45 12.64 -20.56
C GLU A 30 -0.84 11.87 -20.85
N LYS A 31 -0.94 10.62 -20.39
CA LYS A 31 -2.18 9.83 -20.54
C LYS A 31 -3.37 10.40 -19.79
N TRP A 32 -3.14 10.96 -18.61
CA TRP A 32 -4.20 11.65 -17.87
C TRP A 32 -4.62 12.96 -18.52
N ASP A 33 -3.68 13.68 -19.13
CA ASP A 33 -3.95 14.93 -19.83
C ASP A 33 -4.72 14.67 -21.14
N GLU A 34 -4.34 13.64 -21.90
CA GLU A 34 -5.08 13.13 -23.07
C GLU A 34 -6.53 12.77 -22.69
N LEU A 35 -6.71 12.01 -21.60
CA LEU A 35 -8.03 11.62 -21.11
C LEU A 35 -8.86 12.84 -20.67
N THR A 36 -8.24 13.80 -20.00
CA THR A 36 -8.89 15.03 -19.54
C THR A 36 -9.41 15.85 -20.72
N LEU A 37 -8.59 16.00 -21.76
CA LEU A 37 -9.01 16.68 -22.98
C LEU A 37 -10.24 16.02 -23.61
N GLN A 38 -10.25 14.68 -23.68
CA GLN A 38 -11.40 13.94 -24.20
C GLN A 38 -12.64 14.09 -23.32
N LEU A 39 -12.48 14.04 -21.99
CA LEU A 39 -13.60 14.18 -21.04
C LEU A 39 -14.22 15.57 -21.11
N ASN A 40 -13.40 16.61 -21.17
CA ASN A 40 -13.85 18.00 -21.29
C ASN A 40 -14.47 18.28 -22.67
N GLY A 41 -14.07 17.54 -23.71
CA GLY A 41 -14.59 17.69 -25.07
C GLY A 41 -15.92 16.98 -25.37
N ILE A 42 -16.42 16.12 -24.47
CA ILE A 42 -17.58 15.26 -24.75
C ILE A 42 -18.94 15.98 -24.64
N GLY A 43 -19.01 17.19 -24.09
CA GLY A 43 -20.27 17.92 -24.02
C GLY A 43 -20.09 19.40 -23.72
N GLY A 44 -20.77 20.26 -24.47
CA GLY A 44 -20.73 21.72 -24.30
C GLY A 44 -21.25 22.24 -22.97
N ASP A 45 -21.90 21.39 -22.16
CA ASP A 45 -22.47 21.71 -20.83
C ASP A 45 -21.84 20.87 -19.69
N GLY A 46 -20.72 20.20 -19.96
CA GLY A 46 -19.99 19.42 -18.96
C GLY A 46 -19.08 20.28 -18.08
N PRO A 47 -18.76 19.86 -16.85
CA PRO A 47 -17.74 20.52 -16.05
C PRO A 47 -16.37 20.37 -16.73
N VAL A 48 -15.69 21.50 -16.92
CA VAL A 48 -14.30 21.53 -17.38
C VAL A 48 -13.42 21.42 -16.15
N LEU A 49 -12.77 20.27 -15.99
CA LEU A 49 -11.91 19.98 -14.85
C LEU A 49 -10.47 19.76 -15.31
N THR A 50 -9.54 19.98 -14.39
CA THR A 50 -8.12 19.66 -14.53
C THR A 50 -7.89 18.14 -14.41
N SER A 51 -6.70 17.70 -14.82
CA SER A 51 -6.24 16.32 -14.72
C SER A 51 -6.33 15.79 -13.29
N GLU A 52 -5.93 16.59 -12.31
CA GLU A 52 -5.94 16.27 -10.88
C GLU A 52 -7.36 16.14 -10.31
N GLU A 53 -8.27 17.01 -10.73
CA GLU A 53 -9.68 16.96 -10.33
C GLU A 53 -10.38 15.73 -10.90
N TRP A 54 -10.12 15.38 -12.17
CA TRP A 54 -10.61 14.15 -12.76
C TRP A 54 -10.06 12.91 -12.06
N LYS A 55 -8.75 12.86 -11.80
CA LYS A 55 -8.11 11.79 -11.03
C LYS A 55 -8.82 11.60 -9.69
N LYS A 56 -9.00 12.69 -8.91
CA LYS A 56 -9.70 12.65 -7.63
C LYS A 56 -11.12 12.09 -7.78
N ARG A 57 -11.89 12.59 -8.74
CA ARG A 57 -13.28 12.17 -8.98
C ARG A 57 -13.39 10.67 -9.32
N PHE A 58 -12.45 10.16 -10.12
CA PHE A 58 -12.42 8.73 -10.44
C PHE A 58 -11.92 7.86 -9.29
N VAL A 59 -11.01 8.37 -8.46
CA VAL A 59 -10.57 7.70 -7.22
C VAL A 59 -11.73 7.58 -6.24
N ASP A 60 -12.47 8.66 -6.02
CA ASP A 60 -13.67 8.66 -5.16
C ASP A 60 -14.71 7.68 -5.68
N TRP A 61 -14.96 7.70 -6.99
CA TRP A 61 -15.87 6.75 -7.63
C TRP A 61 -15.41 5.29 -7.49
N LYS A 62 -14.12 5.00 -7.66
CA LYS A 62 -13.52 3.69 -7.46
C LYS A 62 -13.74 3.19 -6.02
N TYR A 63 -13.46 4.04 -5.02
CA TYR A 63 -13.63 3.65 -3.62
C TYR A 63 -15.09 3.49 -3.22
N ALA A 64 -15.98 4.37 -3.69
CA ALA A 64 -17.42 4.21 -3.50
C ALA A 64 -17.92 2.89 -4.11
N THR A 65 -17.49 2.56 -5.33
CA THR A 65 -17.81 1.30 -6.01
C THR A 65 -17.33 0.09 -5.21
N LYS A 66 -16.07 0.10 -4.77
CA LYS A 66 -15.52 -1.00 -3.94
C LYS A 66 -16.23 -1.11 -2.59
N ALA A 67 -16.59 -0.01 -1.96
CA ALA A 67 -17.35 -0.01 -0.71
C ALA A 67 -18.75 -0.61 -0.89
N LYS A 68 -19.44 -0.23 -1.97
CA LYS A 68 -20.74 -0.80 -2.35
C LYS A 68 -20.64 -2.31 -2.58
N TYR A 69 -19.63 -2.75 -3.34
CA TYR A 69 -19.37 -4.17 -3.57
C TYR A 69 -19.10 -4.94 -2.27
N ARG A 70 -18.29 -4.40 -1.35
CA ARG A 70 -18.05 -5.03 -0.03
C ARG A 70 -19.35 -5.22 0.75
N LYS A 71 -20.22 -4.20 0.81
CA LYS A 71 -21.53 -4.29 1.48
C LYS A 71 -22.40 -5.40 0.90
N ILE A 72 -22.45 -5.50 -0.43
CA ILE A 72 -23.17 -6.57 -1.14
C ILE A 72 -22.59 -7.93 -0.75
N ASN A 73 -21.27 -8.08 -0.79
CA ASN A 73 -20.64 -9.36 -0.49
C ASN A 73 -20.82 -9.77 0.99
N THR A 74 -20.69 -8.83 1.94
CA THR A 74 -20.95 -9.08 3.36
C THR A 74 -22.37 -9.57 3.61
N HIS A 75 -23.36 -8.95 2.96
CA HIS A 75 -24.74 -9.41 3.07
C HIS A 75 -24.94 -10.80 2.45
N ARG A 76 -24.35 -11.05 1.27
CA ARG A 76 -24.39 -12.34 0.60
C ARG A 76 -23.75 -13.47 1.43
N THR A 77 -22.68 -13.18 2.17
CA THR A 77 -21.95 -14.17 2.98
C THR A 77 -22.44 -14.26 4.42
N GLY A 78 -23.25 -13.31 4.90
CA GLY A 78 -23.82 -13.34 6.24
C GLY A 78 -24.92 -14.39 6.33
N THR A 79 -24.81 -15.31 7.30
CA THR A 79 -25.79 -16.38 7.52
C THR A 79 -26.85 -16.04 8.58
N GLY A 80 -26.88 -14.81 9.09
CA GLY A 80 -27.89 -14.35 10.03
C GLY A 80 -29.12 -13.81 9.32
N GLY A 81 -30.32 -14.15 9.80
CA GLY A 81 -31.63 -13.72 9.27
C GLY A 81 -31.94 -12.23 9.38
N GLY A 82 -30.99 -11.38 8.99
CA GLY A 82 -31.17 -9.94 8.89
C GLY A 82 -32.04 -9.55 7.70
N PRO A 83 -32.50 -8.29 7.66
CA PRO A 83 -33.33 -7.79 6.59
C PRO A 83 -32.63 -7.89 5.22
N SER A 84 -33.40 -8.21 4.18
CA SER A 84 -32.90 -8.23 2.81
C SER A 84 -32.46 -6.82 2.38
N ILE A 85 -31.27 -6.71 1.77
CA ILE A 85 -30.81 -5.44 1.18
C ILE A 85 -31.05 -5.45 -0.33
N THR A 86 -31.54 -4.34 -0.86
CA THR A 86 -31.72 -4.13 -2.31
C THR A 86 -30.60 -3.22 -2.83
N ILE A 87 -29.35 -3.66 -2.71
CA ILE A 87 -28.20 -2.93 -3.27
C ILE A 87 -27.68 -3.70 -4.48
N SER A 88 -27.77 -3.10 -5.66
CA SER A 88 -27.23 -3.65 -6.90
C SER A 88 -26.15 -2.73 -7.48
N LEU A 89 -25.18 -3.32 -8.19
CA LEU A 89 -24.18 -2.56 -8.93
C LEU A 89 -24.75 -2.11 -10.28
N THR A 90 -24.35 -0.93 -10.71
CA THR A 90 -24.63 -0.45 -12.08
C THR A 90 -23.65 -1.11 -13.06
N PRO A 91 -23.98 -1.17 -14.37
CA PRO A 91 -23.09 -1.78 -15.37
C PRO A 91 -21.69 -1.17 -15.42
N PHE A 92 -21.56 0.14 -15.17
CA PHE A 92 -20.25 0.80 -15.10
C PHE A 92 -19.46 0.43 -13.84
N GLU A 93 -20.16 0.25 -12.71
CA GLU A 93 -19.54 -0.20 -11.46
C GLU A 93 -19.03 -1.65 -11.58
N GLU A 94 -19.81 -2.53 -12.19
CA GLU A 94 -19.40 -3.92 -12.44
C GLU A 94 -18.16 -3.98 -13.33
N ARG A 95 -18.20 -3.28 -14.46
CA ARG A 95 -17.07 -3.18 -15.38
C ARG A 95 -15.84 -2.57 -14.71
N GLY A 96 -16.01 -1.55 -13.88
CA GLY A 96 -14.93 -0.98 -13.08
C GLY A 96 -14.29 -2.00 -12.14
N LEU A 97 -15.09 -2.83 -11.45
CA LEU A 97 -14.56 -3.88 -10.59
C LEU A 97 -13.75 -4.93 -11.35
N ASP A 98 -14.12 -5.24 -12.60
CA ASP A 98 -13.35 -6.17 -13.43
C ASP A 98 -11.99 -5.56 -13.83
N VAL A 99 -11.95 -4.25 -14.04
CA VAL A 99 -10.71 -3.52 -14.34
C VAL A 99 -9.79 -3.42 -13.11
N TRP A 100 -10.30 -3.00 -11.95
CA TRP A 100 -9.48 -2.76 -10.74
C TRP A 100 -9.35 -3.95 -9.79
N GLY A 101 -9.99 -5.07 -10.11
CA GLY A 101 -10.08 -6.25 -9.28
C GLY A 101 -11.15 -6.17 -8.18
N ARG A 102 -11.82 -7.31 -7.98
CA ARG A 102 -12.77 -7.57 -6.89
C ARG A 102 -11.97 -8.05 -5.68
N VAL A 103 -11.74 -7.17 -4.70
CA VAL A 103 -11.09 -7.55 -3.45
C VAL A 103 -12.15 -7.72 -2.38
N THR A 104 -12.31 -8.96 -1.93
CA THR A 104 -13.10 -9.32 -0.75
C THR A 104 -12.13 -9.73 0.35
N VAL A 105 -12.18 -9.05 1.50
CA VAL A 105 -11.45 -9.52 2.69
C VAL A 105 -12.28 -10.66 3.26
N GLN A 106 -11.80 -11.89 3.08
CA GLN A 106 -12.34 -13.06 3.78
C GLN A 106 -11.46 -13.28 5.01
N GLY A 107 -12.07 -13.42 6.18
CA GLY A 107 -11.33 -13.78 7.40
C GLY A 107 -10.60 -15.11 7.19
N MET A 108 -9.36 -15.21 7.65
CA MET A 108 -8.58 -16.44 7.60
C MET A 108 -9.25 -17.50 8.49
N THR A 109 -9.78 -18.57 7.89
CA THR A 109 -10.49 -19.64 8.62
C THR A 109 -9.58 -20.49 9.50
N THR A 110 -8.25 -20.40 9.36
CA THR A 110 -7.28 -21.16 10.16
C THR A 110 -6.91 -20.48 11.47
N VAL A 111 -7.42 -19.27 11.74
CA VAL A 111 -7.26 -18.67 13.06
C VAL A 111 -8.34 -19.28 13.96
N THR A 112 -7.95 -20.30 14.74
CA THR A 112 -8.72 -20.72 15.90
C THR A 112 -8.90 -19.51 16.80
N GLN A 113 -10.15 -19.14 17.09
CA GLN A 113 -10.43 -18.19 18.16
C GLN A 113 -9.72 -18.68 19.41
N TYR A 114 -8.84 -17.85 19.96
CA TYR A 114 -8.10 -18.18 21.16
C TYR A 114 -9.10 -18.26 22.33
N GLU A 115 -9.40 -19.47 22.82
CA GLU A 115 -10.25 -19.69 23.99
C GLU A 115 -9.49 -19.43 25.30
N GLY A 116 -8.95 -18.22 25.47
CA GLY A 116 -8.35 -17.77 26.73
C GLY A 116 -7.09 -18.53 27.20
N ILE A 117 -6.31 -17.87 28.06
CA ILE A 117 -5.23 -18.53 28.82
C ILE A 117 -5.90 -19.25 29.98
N PRO A 118 -5.80 -20.58 30.15
CA PRO A 118 -6.18 -21.21 31.40
C PRO A 118 -5.22 -20.71 32.48
N THR A 119 -5.73 -19.89 33.39
CA THR A 119 -4.99 -19.45 34.58
C THR A 119 -4.86 -20.64 35.53
N THR A 120 -3.80 -21.43 35.36
CA THR A 120 -3.41 -22.42 36.38
C THR A 120 -2.76 -21.69 37.55
N ALA A 121 -3.60 -21.12 38.43
CA ALA A 121 -3.27 -21.17 39.84
C ALA A 121 -3.42 -22.64 40.28
N ASP A 122 -2.48 -23.10 41.08
CA ASP A 122 -2.36 -24.46 41.63
C ASP A 122 -1.72 -25.50 40.70
N GLN A 123 -0.37 -25.49 40.67
CA GLN A 123 0.44 -26.53 41.31
C GLN A 123 1.93 -26.28 41.03
N GLN A 124 2.61 -25.73 42.03
CA GLN A 124 4.07 -25.86 42.17
C GLN A 124 4.36 -27.28 42.65
N GLU A 125 5.01 -28.10 41.83
CA GLU A 125 6.00 -29.04 42.34
C GLU A 125 7.05 -29.41 41.28
N ASN A 126 8.28 -29.02 41.60
CA ASN A 126 9.59 -29.59 41.22
C ASN A 126 9.68 -30.59 40.07
N LEU A 127 10.52 -30.26 39.08
CA LEU A 127 11.53 -31.18 38.54
C LEU A 127 12.75 -30.38 38.04
N TYR A 128 13.75 -30.26 38.92
CA TYR A 128 15.14 -29.99 38.54
C TYR A 128 15.74 -31.27 37.95
N VAL A 129 16.27 -31.25 36.72
CA VAL A 129 17.43 -32.09 36.33
C VAL A 129 18.30 -31.37 35.29
N GLN A 130 19.41 -30.84 35.82
CA GLN A 130 20.81 -30.92 35.34
C GLN A 130 21.18 -30.38 33.95
N ALA A 131 22.01 -29.34 34.02
CA ALA A 131 22.99 -28.97 33.02
C ALA A 131 23.95 -30.13 32.72
N ASN A 132 24.35 -30.25 31.45
CA ASN A 132 25.75 -30.53 31.17
C ASN A 132 26.22 -29.86 29.87
N PRO A 133 27.49 -29.42 29.83
CA PRO A 133 28.09 -28.66 28.76
C PRO A 133 28.75 -29.59 27.74
N ALA A 134 28.62 -29.30 26.45
CA ALA A 134 29.50 -29.84 25.43
C ALA A 134 29.85 -28.74 24.44
N SER A 135 31.09 -28.31 24.58
CA SER A 135 31.85 -27.45 23.68
C SER A 135 32.08 -28.14 22.33
N SER A 136 31.95 -27.39 21.23
CA SER A 136 32.88 -27.54 20.10
C SER A 136 33.04 -26.19 19.39
N THR A 137 34.16 -25.54 19.68
CA THR A 137 34.77 -24.47 18.90
C THR A 137 35.41 -25.04 17.62
N TYR A 138 35.33 -24.30 16.53
CA TYR A 138 36.47 -24.10 15.62
C TYR A 138 36.38 -22.72 14.94
N GLU A 139 37.49 -21.99 15.03
CA GLU A 139 37.82 -20.74 14.36
C GLU A 139 38.17 -20.98 12.89
N VAL A 140 37.90 -20.03 11.98
CA VAL A 140 38.85 -19.59 10.92
C VAL A 140 38.57 -18.13 10.52
N GLU A 141 39.67 -17.39 10.43
CA GLU A 141 39.99 -16.01 9.98
C GLU A 141 39.28 -15.41 8.74
N PRO A 142 39.38 -14.06 8.55
CA PRO A 142 38.77 -13.34 7.45
C PRO A 142 39.64 -13.40 6.18
N ALA A 143 39.02 -13.67 5.02
CA ALA A 143 39.66 -13.51 3.72
C ALA A 143 39.03 -12.34 2.96
N ASP A 144 39.87 -11.35 2.68
CA ASP A 144 39.72 -10.39 1.59
C ASP A 144 39.59 -11.11 0.22
N VAL A 145 39.24 -10.31 -0.79
CA VAL A 145 39.54 -10.47 -2.23
C VAL A 145 38.32 -10.72 -3.15
N ASP A 146 37.98 -9.62 -3.84
CA ASP A 146 37.60 -9.47 -5.24
C ASP A 146 36.31 -10.05 -5.84
N ASN A 147 35.55 -9.11 -6.43
CA ASN A 147 34.93 -9.17 -7.76
C ASN A 147 34.45 -10.56 -8.23
N LEU A 148 33.16 -10.83 -8.01
CA LEU A 148 32.39 -11.70 -8.90
C LEU A 148 31.09 -11.01 -9.27
N VAL A 149 31.19 -10.19 -10.32
CA VAL A 149 30.05 -9.79 -11.13
C VAL A 149 29.54 -11.04 -11.84
N THR A 150 28.38 -11.53 -11.43
CA THR A 150 27.69 -12.62 -12.13
C THR A 150 27.04 -12.04 -13.40
N PHE A 151 27.70 -12.24 -14.54
CA PHE A 151 27.15 -11.91 -15.85
C PHE A 151 26.08 -12.92 -16.25
N VAL A 152 24.85 -12.44 -16.48
CA VAL A 152 23.86 -13.19 -17.28
C VAL A 152 24.17 -12.91 -18.74
N GLN A 153 24.79 -13.89 -19.40
CA GLN A 153 25.08 -13.84 -20.83
C GLN A 153 23.79 -14.13 -21.61
N CYS A 154 23.14 -13.06 -22.11
CA CYS A 154 22.11 -13.21 -23.13
C CYS A 154 22.79 -13.49 -24.48
N GLY A 155 22.56 -14.69 -25.02
CA GLY A 155 23.20 -15.21 -26.23
C GLY A 155 22.88 -14.53 -27.56
N GLN A 156 22.31 -13.30 -27.59
CA GLN A 156 21.89 -12.65 -28.85
C GLN A 156 22.11 -11.13 -28.97
N CYS A 157 22.91 -10.49 -28.12
CA CYS A 157 23.18 -9.05 -28.27
C CYS A 157 24.65 -8.77 -28.64
N ARG A 158 24.93 -8.61 -29.94
CA ARG A 158 26.25 -8.21 -30.45
C ARG A 158 26.43 -6.70 -30.31
N ILE A 159 26.75 -6.20 -29.12
CA ILE A 159 27.12 -4.79 -28.94
C ILE A 159 28.60 -4.63 -29.31
N THR A 160 28.87 -3.98 -30.43
CA THR A 160 30.23 -3.55 -30.79
C THR A 160 30.48 -2.18 -30.15
N MET A 161 31.22 -2.12 -29.05
CA MET A 161 31.66 -0.85 -28.48
C MET A 161 32.85 -0.30 -29.28
N LYS A 162 32.69 0.90 -29.87
CA LYS A 162 33.82 1.65 -30.42
C LYS A 162 34.66 2.18 -29.25
N LYS A 163 35.94 1.78 -29.18
CA LYS A 163 36.91 2.37 -28.25
C LYS A 163 37.06 3.86 -28.57
N ILE A 164 36.77 4.72 -27.59
CA ILE A 164 37.05 6.15 -27.66
C ILE A 164 38.56 6.33 -27.33
N PRO A 165 39.34 7.03 -28.16
CA PRO A 165 40.75 7.28 -27.88
C PRO A 165 40.93 8.21 -26.68
N PRO A 166 41.98 8.02 -25.87
CA PRO A 166 42.22 8.84 -24.68
C PRO A 166 42.57 10.28 -25.08
N GLY A 167 41.77 11.26 -24.63
CA GLY A 167 42.13 12.69 -24.78
C GLY A 167 41.00 13.70 -25.00
N GLN A 168 39.73 13.30 -25.15
CA GLN A 168 38.63 14.28 -25.27
C GLN A 168 37.92 14.52 -23.94
N VAL A 169 38.14 15.72 -23.38
CA VAL A 169 37.34 16.30 -22.30
C VAL A 169 35.98 16.70 -22.88
N ILE A 170 34.91 15.99 -22.49
CA ILE A 170 33.54 16.46 -22.72
C ILE A 170 33.27 17.57 -21.70
N GLN A 171 32.94 18.76 -22.19
CA GLN A 171 32.71 19.96 -21.41
C GLN A 171 31.49 19.77 -20.49
N THR A 172 31.73 19.52 -19.20
CA THR A 172 30.70 19.32 -18.17
C THR A 172 30.22 20.67 -17.62
N GLN A 173 29.32 21.34 -18.34
CA GLN A 173 28.57 22.48 -17.76
C GLN A 173 27.08 22.16 -17.58
N LYS A 174 26.51 21.21 -18.33
CA LYS A 174 25.09 20.82 -18.21
C LYS A 174 24.74 19.93 -17.01
N LEU A 175 25.72 19.20 -16.46
CA LEU A 175 25.49 18.26 -15.33
C LEU A 175 25.33 18.95 -13.96
N ALA A 176 25.65 20.23 -13.84
CA ALA A 176 25.58 20.95 -12.57
C ALA A 176 24.16 21.46 -12.26
N HIS A 177 23.37 21.83 -13.27
CA HIS A 177 22.02 22.36 -13.08
C HIS A 177 21.02 21.25 -12.72
N ASP A 178 21.10 20.10 -13.40
CA ASP A 178 20.22 18.95 -13.15
C ASP A 178 20.39 18.32 -11.76
N ARG A 179 21.58 18.45 -11.13
CA ARG A 179 21.82 17.96 -9.75
C ARG A 179 21.17 18.84 -8.68
N VAL A 180 21.00 20.15 -8.94
CA VAL A 180 20.41 21.08 -7.98
C VAL A 180 18.89 20.92 -7.92
N GLU A 181 18.24 20.71 -9.08
CA GLU A 181 16.79 20.51 -9.16
C GLU A 181 16.33 19.15 -8.59
N LEU A 182 17.10 18.07 -8.81
CA LEU A 182 16.80 16.77 -8.22
C LEU A 182 16.90 16.78 -6.68
N GLY A 183 17.85 17.54 -6.13
CA GLY A 183 18.03 17.70 -4.69
C GLY A 183 16.90 18.48 -4.01
N GLN A 184 16.40 19.53 -4.67
CA GLN A 184 15.27 20.34 -4.17
C GLN A 184 13.95 19.55 -4.22
N SER A 185 13.70 18.81 -5.30
CA SER A 185 12.57 17.89 -5.44
C SER A 185 12.54 16.83 -4.32
N HIS A 186 13.70 16.19 -4.06
CA HIS A 186 13.80 15.16 -3.03
C HIS A 186 13.64 15.71 -1.61
N TYR A 187 14.13 16.92 -1.33
CA TYR A 187 13.94 17.59 -0.04
C TYR A 187 12.46 17.92 0.22
N GLN A 188 11.74 18.44 -0.78
CA GLN A 188 10.31 18.72 -0.66
C GLN A 188 9.46 17.46 -0.46
N TYR A 189 9.84 16.35 -1.11
CA TYR A 189 9.21 15.06 -0.90
C TYR A 189 9.40 14.55 0.54
N TRP A 190 10.62 14.64 1.06
CA TRP A 190 10.93 14.27 2.45
C TRP A 190 10.17 15.11 3.48
N GLN A 191 10.06 16.43 3.26
CA GLN A 191 9.29 17.33 4.13
C GLN A 191 7.81 16.92 4.21
N LYS A 192 7.19 16.64 3.05
CA LYS A 192 5.80 16.15 3.01
C LYS A 192 5.62 14.80 3.69
N GLN A 193 6.61 13.91 3.59
CA GLN A 193 6.59 12.64 4.32
C GLN A 193 6.67 12.84 5.83
N THR A 194 7.51 13.75 6.31
CA THR A 194 7.61 14.08 7.74
C THR A 194 6.34 14.73 8.29
N GLU A 195 5.70 15.62 7.53
CA GLU A 195 4.40 16.21 7.91
C GLU A 195 3.31 15.12 8.00
N PHE A 196 3.25 14.21 7.03
CA PHE A 196 2.31 13.09 7.06
C PHE A 196 2.54 12.19 8.29
N LEU A 197 3.80 11.86 8.61
CA LEU A 197 4.13 11.05 9.79
C LEU A 197 3.75 11.75 11.09
N GLN A 198 3.89 13.07 11.18
CA GLN A 198 3.43 13.84 12.35
C GLN A 198 1.91 13.85 12.48
N ILE A 199 1.19 14.00 11.36
CA ILE A 199 -0.28 13.93 11.35
C ILE A 199 -0.75 12.52 11.75
N PHE A 200 -0.13 11.49 11.19
CA PHE A 200 -0.45 10.10 11.50
C PHE A 200 -0.18 9.79 12.98
N LYS A 201 0.96 10.24 13.52
CA LYS A 201 1.31 10.10 14.94
C LYS A 201 0.26 10.76 15.84
N LYS A 202 -0.13 12.01 15.56
CA LYS A 202 -1.19 12.72 16.31
C LYS A 202 -2.53 11.98 16.25
N PHE A 203 -2.87 11.44 15.08
CA PHE A 203 -4.09 10.66 14.91
C PHE A 203 -4.06 9.36 15.73
N THR A 204 -2.96 8.61 15.69
CA THR A 204 -2.81 7.36 16.46
C THR A 204 -2.84 7.60 17.96
N GLU A 205 -2.17 8.66 18.44
CA GLU A 205 -2.20 9.04 19.86
C GLU A 205 -3.61 9.45 20.31
N GLY A 206 -4.35 10.18 19.47
CA GLY A 206 -5.74 10.52 19.73
C GLY A 206 -6.65 9.30 19.79
N TYR A 207 -6.46 8.34 18.88
CA TYR A 207 -7.24 7.10 18.85
C TYR A 207 -7.00 6.24 20.10
N ILE A 208 -5.73 6.04 20.47
CA ILE A 208 -5.35 5.31 21.69
C ILE A 208 -5.96 5.97 22.93
N SER A 209 -5.90 7.30 23.03
CA SER A 209 -6.49 8.03 24.17
C SER A 209 -8.02 7.87 24.26
N ILE A 210 -8.71 7.77 23.13
CA ILE A 210 -10.16 7.52 23.10
C ILE A 210 -10.46 6.09 23.57
N GLU A 211 -9.72 5.10 23.10
CA GLU A 211 -9.87 3.71 23.55
C GLU A 211 -9.62 3.58 25.06
N GLU A 212 -8.54 4.15 25.58
CA GLU A 212 -8.23 4.14 27.02
C GLU A 212 -9.36 4.72 27.86
N LYS A 213 -9.89 5.89 27.49
CA LYS A 213 -11.03 6.51 28.18
C LYS A 213 -12.31 5.69 28.07
N THR A 214 -12.51 5.02 26.95
CA THR A 214 -13.66 4.13 26.75
C THR A 214 -13.56 2.94 27.69
N LEU A 215 -12.38 2.33 27.77
CA LEU A 215 -12.09 1.21 28.67
C LEU A 215 -12.25 1.61 30.14
N GLU A 216 -11.76 2.79 30.53
CA GLU A 216 -11.96 3.32 31.88
C GLU A 216 -13.44 3.50 32.22
N CYS A 217 -14.24 4.02 31.27
CA CYS A 217 -15.68 4.17 31.45
C CYS A 217 -16.37 2.81 31.62
N GLU A 218 -15.98 1.81 30.84
CA GLU A 218 -16.51 0.45 30.95
C GLU A 218 -16.14 -0.21 32.28
N ILE A 219 -14.89 -0.05 32.73
CA ILE A 219 -14.44 -0.54 34.03
C ILE A 219 -15.23 0.13 35.17
N LYS A 220 -15.41 1.46 35.12
CA LYS A 220 -16.20 2.20 36.13
C LYS A 220 -17.66 1.74 36.13
N LYS A 221 -18.26 1.55 34.96
CA LYS A 221 -19.62 1.03 34.80
C LYS A 221 -19.73 -0.38 35.38
N PHE A 222 -18.75 -1.24 35.14
CA PHE A 222 -18.71 -2.59 35.68
C PHE A 222 -18.60 -2.58 37.21
N LYS A 223 -17.72 -1.75 37.79
CA LYS A 223 -17.58 -1.57 39.25
C LYS A 223 -18.87 -1.06 39.89
N PHE A 224 -19.57 -0.12 39.24
CA PHE A 224 -20.86 0.39 39.72
C PHE A 224 -21.93 -0.72 39.79
N LEU A 225 -21.98 -1.59 38.78
CA LEU A 225 -22.94 -2.70 38.71
C LEU A 225 -22.58 -3.86 39.65
N ASN A 226 -21.34 -3.94 40.13
CA ASN A 226 -20.83 -5.03 40.96
C ASN A 226 -20.13 -4.49 42.23
N PRO A 227 -20.88 -3.95 43.21
CA PRO A 227 -20.32 -3.25 44.38
C PRO A 227 -19.48 -4.14 45.32
N ASN A 228 -19.57 -5.47 45.20
CA ASN A 228 -18.77 -6.41 45.99
C ASN A 228 -17.46 -6.84 45.31
N PHE A 229 -17.17 -6.34 44.10
CA PHE A 229 -15.95 -6.64 43.37
C PHE A 229 -14.78 -5.83 43.96
N LYS A 230 -13.91 -6.49 44.74
CA LYS A 230 -12.67 -5.91 45.27
C LYS A 230 -11.52 -6.17 44.28
N GLU A 231 -10.61 -5.20 44.19
CA GLU A 231 -9.42 -5.20 43.32
C GLU A 231 -8.48 -6.38 43.54
#